data_AF-A0A7S3RLC6-F1
#
_entry.id   AF-A0A7S3RLC6-F1
#
_cell.length_a   1.000
_cell.length_b   1.000
_cell.length_c   1.000
_cell.angle_alpha   90.00
_cell.angle_beta   90.00
_cell.angle_gamma   90.00
#
_symmetry.space_group_name_H-M   'P 1'
#
loop_
_entity.id
_entity.type
_entity.pdbx_description
1 polymer ?
#
loop_
_entity_poly.entity_id
_entity_poly.type
_entity_poly.pdbx_seq_one_letter_code
_entity_poly.pdbx_strand_id
1 'polypeptide(L)'
;MAKLFHVYNIIPPLWLEEEAAATFCGIFGFICREIIGIFADMDPRVDNLDRGKVYLSDFPSGSGYRNFIHYAQIMNSGRFARYDYGNRKNKDHYGQKGDPPLYDLNAIKVPTALIGGQLDKLGDVQDVDWLYDTIKDTAPVVFYHQYYLGHASFAIAKDMSWFEVDVVYLLNQ
;
A
#
# COMPACT_ATOMS: atom_id res chain seq x y z
N MET A 1 3.83 12.50 -20.15
CA MET A 1 2.49 13.14 -20.22
C MET A 1 2.11 13.86 -18.93
N ALA A 2 2.10 13.25 -17.74
CA ALA A 2 1.68 13.94 -16.50
C ALA A 2 2.38 15.28 -16.21
N LYS A 3 3.72 15.35 -16.35
CA LYS A 3 4.49 16.60 -16.20
C LYS A 3 4.19 17.65 -17.29
N LEU A 4 3.76 17.21 -18.47
CA LEU A 4 3.41 18.10 -19.59
C LEU A 4 2.04 18.76 -19.36
N PHE A 5 1.12 18.06 -18.69
CA PHE A 5 -0.24 18.53 -18.39
C PHE A 5 -0.40 19.07 -16.96
N HIS A 6 0.70 19.27 -16.21
CA HIS A 6 0.66 19.74 -14.82
C HIS A 6 -0.23 18.89 -13.88
N VAL A 7 -0.41 17.60 -14.19
CA VAL A 7 -1.15 16.67 -13.34
C VAL A 7 -0.18 16.11 -12.30
N TYR A 8 -0.20 16.71 -11.11
CA TYR A 8 0.67 16.31 -10.00
C TYR A 8 0.02 15.26 -9.09
N ASN A 9 -1.30 15.29 -8.96
CA ASN A 9 -2.11 14.30 -8.23
C ASN A 9 -2.90 13.47 -9.26
N ILE A 10 -2.69 12.16 -9.28
CA ILE A 10 -3.47 11.24 -10.15
C ILE A 10 -4.77 10.81 -9.47
N ILE A 11 -4.75 10.78 -8.14
CA ILE A 11 -5.93 10.60 -7.33
C ILE A 11 -6.04 11.89 -6.51
N PRO A 12 -6.91 12.85 -6.86
CA PRO A 12 -7.28 13.89 -5.92
C PRO A 12 -8.09 13.23 -4.78
N PRO A 13 -8.00 13.74 -3.53
CA PRO A 13 -8.91 13.30 -2.49
C PRO A 13 -10.37 13.44 -2.96
N LEU A 14 -11.19 12.42 -2.74
CA LEU A 14 -12.59 12.39 -3.21
C LEU A 14 -13.40 13.61 -2.75
N TRP A 15 -13.11 14.16 -1.57
CA TRP A 15 -13.75 15.35 -1.01
C TRP A 15 -13.41 16.66 -1.71
N LEU A 16 -12.39 16.70 -2.59
CA LEU A 16 -11.96 17.91 -3.28
C LEU A 16 -12.66 18.11 -4.64
N GLU A 17 -13.33 17.08 -5.17
CA GLU A 17 -14.01 17.08 -6.48
C GLU A 17 -15.21 16.11 -6.47
N GLU A 18 -16.11 16.19 -5.46
CA GLU A 18 -17.23 15.24 -5.29
C GLU A 18 -18.06 15.08 -6.58
N GLU A 19 -18.35 16.17 -7.30
CA GLU A 19 -19.16 16.11 -8.52
C GLU A 19 -18.41 15.50 -9.72
N ALA A 20 -17.16 15.89 -9.96
CA ALA A 20 -16.39 15.38 -11.09
C ALA A 20 -15.99 13.91 -10.86
N ALA A 21 -15.64 13.53 -9.63
CA ALA A 21 -15.37 12.15 -9.27
C ALA A 21 -16.64 11.30 -9.28
N ALA A 22 -17.77 11.78 -8.73
CA ALA A 22 -19.05 11.05 -8.81
C ALA A 22 -19.54 10.92 -10.25
N THR A 23 -19.36 11.96 -11.08
CA THR A 23 -19.70 11.92 -12.51
C THR A 23 -18.78 10.96 -13.26
N PHE A 24 -17.47 11.02 -12.99
CA PHE A 24 -16.49 10.10 -13.58
C PHE A 24 -16.77 8.65 -13.19
N CYS A 25 -17.03 8.36 -11.91
CA CYS A 25 -17.41 7.01 -11.47
C CYS A 25 -18.83 6.62 -11.90
N GLY A 26 -19.72 7.58 -12.16
CA GLY A 26 -21.03 7.33 -12.78
C GLY A 26 -20.91 6.89 -14.24
N ILE A 27 -19.98 7.49 -15.01
CA ILE A 27 -19.73 7.18 -16.42
C ILE A 27 -18.77 5.98 -16.58
N PHE A 28 -17.74 5.89 -15.75
CA PHE A 28 -16.65 4.92 -15.79
C PHE A 28 -16.56 4.09 -14.50
N GLY A 29 -17.71 3.64 -14.00
CA GLY A 29 -17.78 2.94 -12.71
C GLY A 29 -16.97 1.64 -12.62
N PHE A 30 -16.60 1.03 -13.75
CA PHE A 30 -15.67 -0.09 -13.75
C PHE A 30 -14.26 0.35 -13.34
N ILE A 31 -13.76 1.49 -13.83
CA ILE A 31 -12.42 2.01 -13.48
C ILE A 31 -12.34 2.31 -11.99
N CYS A 32 -13.36 2.96 -11.44
CA CYS A 32 -13.39 3.24 -10.01
C CYS A 32 -13.48 1.96 -9.17
N ARG A 33 -14.28 0.98 -9.60
CA ARG A 33 -14.34 -0.34 -8.93
C ARG A 33 -13.02 -1.09 -8.99
N GLU A 34 -12.32 -1.07 -10.12
CA GLU A 34 -11.01 -1.72 -10.23
C GLU A 34 -9.96 -1.01 -9.39
N ILE A 35 -9.92 0.33 -9.35
CA ILE A 35 -8.98 1.06 -8.49
C ILE A 35 -9.28 0.76 -7.01
N ILE A 36 -10.54 0.83 -6.59
CA ILE A 36 -10.93 0.49 -5.20
C ILE A 36 -10.64 -0.98 -4.92
N GLY A 37 -10.93 -1.88 -5.85
CA GLY A 37 -10.68 -3.31 -5.72
C GLY A 37 -9.20 -3.66 -5.64
N ILE A 38 -8.34 -2.94 -6.37
CA ILE A 38 -6.89 -3.06 -6.30
C ILE A 38 -6.36 -2.59 -4.94
N PHE A 39 -6.89 -1.49 -4.39
CA PHE A 39 -6.33 -0.91 -3.17
C PHE A 39 -6.97 -1.37 -1.87
N ALA A 40 -8.22 -1.81 -1.89
CA ALA A 40 -8.95 -2.10 -0.67
C ALA A 40 -9.36 -3.57 -0.55
N ASP A 41 -9.34 -4.35 -1.63
CA ASP A 41 -9.94 -5.69 -1.77
C ASP A 41 -11.46 -5.76 -1.50
N MET A 42 -11.94 -5.08 -0.44
CA MET A 42 -13.30 -4.95 0.06
C MET A 42 -14.06 -6.27 0.01
N ASP A 43 -13.73 -7.16 0.93
CA ASP A 43 -14.32 -8.50 1.03
C ASP A 43 -15.51 -8.51 2.00
N PRO A 44 -16.76 -8.67 1.51
CA PRO A 44 -17.95 -8.66 2.37
C PRO A 44 -17.98 -9.76 3.43
N ARG A 45 -17.12 -10.79 3.33
CA ARG A 45 -17.01 -11.85 4.34
C ARG A 45 -16.37 -11.31 5.62
N VAL A 46 -15.32 -10.51 5.49
CA VAL A 46 -14.48 -10.04 6.61
C VAL A 46 -14.63 -8.55 6.92
N ASP A 47 -15.07 -7.73 5.95
CA ASP A 47 -15.15 -6.27 6.08
C ASP A 47 -16.54 -5.75 6.47
N ASN A 48 -16.59 -4.69 7.27
CA ASN A 48 -17.81 -4.01 7.69
C ASN A 48 -18.34 -3.06 6.61
N LEU A 49 -18.89 -3.61 5.54
CA LEU A 49 -19.35 -2.80 4.39
C LEU A 49 -20.61 -1.95 4.66
N ASP A 50 -21.30 -2.13 5.79
CA ASP A 50 -22.42 -1.27 6.19
C ASP A 50 -21.98 0.19 6.36
N ARG A 51 -20.69 0.40 6.68
CA ARG A 51 -20.05 1.71 6.77
C ARG A 51 -19.29 2.10 5.50
N GLY A 52 -19.46 1.38 4.40
CA GLY A 52 -18.72 1.60 3.14
C GLY A 52 -18.79 3.04 2.63
N LYS A 53 -19.95 3.71 2.78
CA LYS A 53 -20.09 5.14 2.41
C LYS A 53 -19.15 6.05 3.21
N VAL A 54 -18.94 5.76 4.50
CA VAL A 54 -18.04 6.53 5.37
C VAL A 54 -16.59 6.25 4.98
N TYR A 55 -16.24 5.00 4.68
CA TYR A 55 -14.88 4.67 4.27
C TYR A 55 -14.52 5.32 2.93
N LEU A 56 -15.44 5.27 1.97
CA LEU A 56 -15.25 5.84 0.64
C LEU A 56 -15.40 7.36 0.58
N SER A 57 -15.94 8.05 1.59
CA SER A 57 -15.95 9.52 1.59
C SER A 57 -14.53 10.08 1.78
N ASP A 58 -13.70 9.36 2.52
CA ASP A 58 -12.37 9.81 2.93
C ASP A 58 -11.25 9.09 2.17
N PHE A 59 -11.54 7.90 1.62
CA PHE A 59 -10.60 7.09 0.84
C PHE A 59 -10.99 7.02 -0.65
N PRO A 60 -10.06 7.29 -1.58
CA PRO A 60 -8.66 7.67 -1.35
C PRO A 60 -8.47 9.14 -0.97
N SER A 61 -7.49 9.43 -0.11
CA SER A 61 -7.11 10.78 0.32
C SER A 61 -6.12 11.48 -0.64
N GLY A 62 -5.81 10.80 -1.75
CA GLY A 62 -4.99 11.29 -2.84
C GLY A 62 -3.50 10.94 -2.78
N SER A 63 -2.86 10.94 -3.96
CA SER A 63 -1.44 10.58 -4.11
C SER A 63 -0.83 11.18 -5.38
N GLY A 64 0.46 11.51 -5.30
CA GLY A 64 1.21 12.09 -6.40
C GLY A 64 1.49 11.08 -7.51
N TYR A 65 1.49 11.52 -8.78
CA TYR A 65 1.67 10.61 -9.93
C TYR A 65 2.96 9.77 -9.88
N ARG A 66 4.02 10.33 -9.28
CA ARG A 66 5.30 9.64 -9.14
C ARG A 66 5.20 8.42 -8.23
N ASN A 67 4.31 8.41 -7.24
CA ASN A 67 4.14 7.24 -6.39
C ASN A 67 3.60 6.05 -7.19
N PHE A 68 2.61 6.26 -8.06
CA PHE A 68 2.10 5.19 -8.92
C PHE A 68 3.14 4.68 -9.91
N ILE A 69 3.94 5.58 -10.50
CA ILE A 69 5.07 5.18 -11.33
C ILE A 69 6.08 4.36 -10.52
N HIS A 70 6.33 4.75 -9.27
CA HIS A 70 7.26 4.03 -8.40
C HIS A 70 6.78 2.61 -8.08
N TYR A 71 5.51 2.44 -7.72
CA TYR A 71 4.91 1.12 -7.53
C TYR A 71 5.02 0.27 -8.80
N ALA A 72 4.73 0.84 -9.97
CA ALA A 72 4.92 0.13 -11.24
C ALA A 72 6.37 -0.28 -11.50
N GLN A 73 7.35 0.55 -11.13
CA GLN A 73 8.78 0.20 -11.21
C GLN A 73 9.13 -0.98 -10.28
N ILE A 74 8.61 -0.98 -9.05
CA ILE A 74 8.82 -2.06 -8.08
C ILE A 74 8.19 -3.36 -8.60
N MET A 75 6.91 -3.33 -8.98
CA MET A 75 6.19 -4.50 -9.51
C MET A 75 6.87 -5.07 -10.77
N ASN A 76 7.31 -4.21 -11.69
CA ASN A 76 7.94 -4.66 -12.94
C ASN A 76 9.37 -5.20 -12.72
N SER A 77 10.10 -4.66 -11.75
CA SER A 77 11.48 -5.11 -11.49
C SER A 77 11.59 -6.24 -10.48
N GLY A 78 10.57 -6.43 -9.63
CA GLY A 78 10.63 -7.35 -8.49
C GLY A 78 11.66 -6.92 -7.44
N ARG A 79 12.05 -5.63 -7.42
CA ARG A 79 13.10 -5.12 -6.52
C ARG A 79 12.57 -4.01 -5.64
N PHE A 80 12.81 -4.13 -4.35
CA PHE A 80 12.57 -3.07 -3.39
C PHE A 80 13.68 -2.01 -3.49
N ALA A 81 13.55 -1.13 -4.49
CA ALA A 81 14.55 -0.13 -4.87
C ALA A 81 14.02 1.29 -4.79
N ARG A 82 14.93 2.29 -4.77
CA ARG A 82 14.55 3.70 -4.88
C ARG A 82 13.96 4.03 -6.26
N TYR A 83 13.33 5.20 -6.39
CA TYR A 83 12.70 5.63 -7.65
C TYR A 83 13.70 5.66 -8.82
N ASP A 84 13.35 5.02 -9.94
CA ASP A 84 14.17 5.07 -11.15
C ASP A 84 13.85 6.34 -11.96
N TYR A 85 14.78 7.30 -11.98
CA TYR A 85 14.69 8.51 -12.79
C TYR A 85 15.26 8.34 -14.20
N GLY A 86 15.82 7.18 -14.52
CA GLY A 86 16.58 6.86 -15.72
C GLY A 86 18.06 7.25 -15.59
N ASN A 87 18.92 6.62 -16.41
CA ASN A 87 20.39 6.69 -16.34
C ASN A 87 21.01 8.04 -15.98
N ARG A 88 20.63 9.12 -16.70
CA ARG A 88 21.21 10.46 -16.46
C ARG A 88 20.83 10.98 -15.07
N LYS A 89 19.54 10.91 -14.74
CA LYS A 89 19.02 11.46 -13.49
C LYS A 89 19.35 10.58 -12.29
N ASN A 90 19.48 9.27 -12.45
CA ASN A 90 20.01 8.41 -11.39
C ASN A 90 21.43 8.80 -11.02
N LYS A 91 22.26 9.21 -11.99
CA LYS A 91 23.60 9.75 -11.68
C LYS A 91 23.48 11.02 -10.85
N ASP A 92 22.57 11.92 -11.20
CA ASP A 92 22.37 13.18 -10.50
C ASP A 92 21.81 12.97 -9.07
N HIS A 93 20.90 12.01 -8.89
CA HIS A 93 20.23 11.73 -7.60
C HIS A 93 21.00 10.76 -6.69
N TYR A 94 21.71 9.79 -7.26
CA TYR A 94 22.30 8.66 -6.54
C TYR A 94 23.79 8.49 -6.78
N GLY A 95 24.40 9.30 -7.65
CA GLY A 95 25.82 9.17 -8.00
C GLY A 95 26.13 8.02 -8.98
N GLN A 96 25.15 7.19 -9.34
CA GLN A 96 25.33 6.03 -10.23
C GLN A 96 24.37 6.04 -11.43
N LYS A 97 24.84 5.55 -12.58
CA LYS A 97 23.99 5.25 -13.73
C LYS A 97 23.38 3.85 -13.59
N GLY A 98 22.39 3.52 -14.40
CA GLY A 98 21.72 2.23 -14.38
C GLY A 98 20.66 2.19 -13.29
N ASP A 99 20.55 1.04 -12.64
CA ASP A 99 19.54 0.77 -11.64
C ASP A 99 19.67 1.67 -10.40
N PRO A 100 18.54 2.12 -9.82
CA PRO A 100 18.55 2.81 -8.54
C PRO A 100 19.03 1.87 -7.41
N PRO A 101 19.62 2.40 -6.34
CA PRO A 101 20.05 1.57 -5.22
C PRO A 101 18.85 0.90 -4.52
N LEU A 102 19.08 -0.30 -4.00
CA LEU A 102 18.11 -1.03 -3.18
C LEU A 102 17.95 -0.37 -1.81
N TYR A 103 16.78 -0.54 -1.18
CA TYR A 103 16.65 -0.26 0.24
C TYR A 103 17.31 -1.38 1.03
N ASP A 104 18.17 -1.02 1.99
CA ASP A 104 18.83 -2.00 2.86
C ASP A 104 17.89 -2.40 4.00
N LEU A 105 17.25 -3.56 3.87
CA LEU A 105 16.36 -4.09 4.89
C LEU A 105 17.12 -4.49 6.17
N ASN A 106 18.43 -4.73 6.10
CA ASN A 106 19.25 -4.99 7.30
C ASN A 106 19.45 -3.75 8.16
N ALA A 107 19.12 -2.56 7.63
CA ALA A 107 19.15 -1.31 8.38
C ALA A 107 17.96 -1.16 9.34
N ILE A 108 16.97 -2.06 9.30
CA ILE A 108 15.87 -2.08 10.26
C ILE A 108 16.42 -2.49 11.63
N LYS A 109 16.38 -1.58 12.61
CA LYS A 109 16.86 -1.80 13.98
C LYS A 109 15.79 -1.65 15.06
N VAL A 110 14.58 -1.25 14.65
CA VAL A 110 13.46 -1.02 15.56
C VAL A 110 12.71 -2.34 15.78
N PRO A 111 12.32 -2.69 17.02
CA PRO A 111 11.41 -3.81 17.28
C PRO A 111 10.19 -3.74 16.37
N THR A 112 9.99 -4.76 15.55
CA THR A 112 8.99 -4.76 14.48
C THR A 112 8.02 -5.91 14.66
N ALA A 113 6.72 -5.61 14.71
CA ALA A 113 5.66 -6.60 14.56
C ALA A 113 5.25 -6.65 13.08
N LEU A 114 5.33 -7.82 12.46
CA LEU A 114 4.95 -8.03 11.07
C LEU A 114 3.60 -8.74 10.99
N ILE A 115 2.59 -8.04 10.48
CA ILE A 115 1.20 -8.51 10.42
C ILE A 115 0.76 -8.50 8.96
N GLY A 116 0.33 -9.65 8.46
CA GLY A 116 -0.13 -9.82 7.08
C GLY A 116 -1.53 -10.42 6.98
N GLY A 117 -2.12 -10.35 5.79
CA GLY A 117 -3.46 -10.88 5.49
C GLY A 117 -3.43 -11.98 4.44
N GLN A 118 -4.06 -13.13 4.72
CA GLN A 118 -4.13 -14.27 3.79
C GLN A 118 -5.00 -13.99 2.55
N LEU A 119 -5.86 -12.98 2.61
CA LEU A 119 -6.71 -12.54 1.50
C LEU A 119 -6.20 -11.23 0.86
N ASP A 120 -5.08 -10.68 1.36
CA ASP A 120 -4.51 -9.42 0.90
C ASP A 120 -3.88 -9.60 -0.50
N LYS A 121 -4.30 -8.79 -1.47
CA LYS A 121 -3.76 -8.83 -2.83
C LYS A 121 -2.64 -7.81 -3.08
N LEU A 122 -2.43 -6.85 -2.19
CA LEU A 122 -1.36 -5.86 -2.31
C LEU A 122 -0.12 -6.24 -1.50
N GLY A 123 -0.33 -6.65 -0.25
CA GLY A 123 0.69 -7.24 0.62
C GLY A 123 0.45 -8.74 0.73
N ASP A 124 0.59 -9.44 -0.39
CA ASP A 124 0.24 -10.86 -0.43
C ASP A 124 1.17 -11.72 0.44
N VAL A 125 0.69 -12.93 0.74
CA VAL A 125 1.36 -13.90 1.63
C VAL A 125 2.81 -14.15 1.23
N GLN A 126 3.12 -14.22 -0.07
CA GLN A 126 4.47 -14.52 -0.54
C GLN A 126 5.43 -13.36 -0.27
N ASP A 127 4.99 -12.12 -0.52
CA ASP A 127 5.80 -10.93 -0.28
C ASP A 127 5.99 -10.67 1.22
N VAL A 128 4.97 -10.95 2.05
CA VAL A 128 5.07 -10.86 3.53
C VAL A 128 6.04 -11.91 4.07
N ASP A 129 5.97 -13.15 3.59
CA ASP A 129 6.87 -14.23 3.99
C ASP A 129 8.30 -13.95 3.56
N TRP A 130 8.48 -13.47 2.34
CA TRP A 130 9.77 -13.03 1.83
C TRP A 130 10.37 -11.92 2.72
N LEU A 131 9.57 -10.93 3.11
CA LEU A 131 10.03 -9.87 4.00
C LEU A 131 10.45 -10.42 5.36
N TYR A 132 9.62 -11.28 5.97
CA TYR A 132 9.94 -11.93 7.24
C TYR A 132 11.26 -12.68 7.16
N ASP A 133 11.41 -13.57 6.17
CA ASP A 133 12.61 -14.38 5.98
C ASP A 133 13.85 -13.53 5.68
N THR A 134 13.67 -12.38 5.03
CA THR A 134 14.77 -11.45 4.73
C THR A 134 15.28 -10.73 5.97
N ILE A 135 14.41 -10.41 6.94
CA ILE A 135 14.76 -9.53 8.07
C ILE A 135 14.87 -10.25 9.41
N LYS A 136 14.31 -11.45 9.57
CA LYS A 136 14.21 -12.14 10.89
C LYS A 136 15.56 -12.36 11.59
N ASP A 137 16.65 -12.46 10.84
CA ASP A 137 18.00 -12.67 11.38
C ASP A 137 18.75 -11.35 11.66
N THR A 138 18.30 -10.21 11.12
CA THR A 138 19.01 -8.93 11.17
C THR A 138 18.24 -7.79 11.84
N ALA A 139 16.93 -7.95 11.96
CA ALA A 139 16.01 -7.05 12.63
C ALA A 139 15.34 -7.74 13.84
N PRO A 140 15.03 -7.00 14.92
CA PRO A 140 14.29 -7.52 16.06
C PRO A 140 12.80 -7.70 15.71
N VAL A 141 12.45 -8.78 15.02
CA VAL A 141 11.05 -9.13 14.76
C VAL A 141 10.44 -9.74 16.02
N VAL A 142 9.50 -9.01 16.64
CA VAL A 142 8.91 -9.39 17.94
C VAL A 142 7.60 -10.15 17.81
N PHE A 143 6.96 -10.07 16.65
CA PHE A 143 5.71 -10.72 16.35
C PHE A 143 5.59 -10.93 14.85
N TYR A 144 5.07 -12.08 14.43
CA TYR A 144 4.79 -12.39 13.05
C TYR A 144 3.54 -13.25 12.96
N HIS A 145 2.51 -12.76 12.26
CA HIS A 145 1.26 -13.49 12.06
C HIS A 145 0.54 -13.06 10.79
N GLN A 146 -0.13 -14.02 10.13
CA GLN A 146 -0.97 -13.78 8.97
C GLN A 146 -2.43 -14.16 9.23
N TYR A 147 -3.28 -13.15 9.35
CA TYR A 147 -4.71 -13.31 9.64
C TYR A 147 -5.52 -13.62 8.37
N TYR A 148 -6.69 -14.24 8.51
CA TYR A 148 -7.63 -14.41 7.40
C TYR A 148 -8.39 -13.10 7.11
N LEU A 149 -7.64 -12.10 6.63
CA LEU A 149 -8.05 -10.72 6.39
C LEU A 149 -7.49 -10.25 5.03
N GLY A 150 -8.16 -9.29 4.39
CA GLY A 150 -7.68 -8.61 3.18
C GLY A 150 -6.97 -7.29 3.47
N HIS A 151 -6.55 -6.56 2.43
CA HIS A 151 -5.75 -5.34 2.62
C HIS A 151 -6.46 -4.27 3.46
N ALA A 152 -7.70 -3.90 3.10
CA ALA A 152 -8.46 -2.91 3.87
C ALA A 152 -8.97 -3.46 5.21
N SER A 153 -9.04 -4.77 5.38
CA SER A 153 -9.60 -5.39 6.59
C SER A 153 -8.84 -4.96 7.86
N PHE A 154 -7.54 -4.68 7.76
CA PHE A 154 -6.76 -4.10 8.88
C PHE A 154 -7.22 -2.68 9.30
N ALA A 155 -8.14 -2.06 8.57
CA ALA A 155 -8.79 -0.82 8.97
C ALA A 155 -10.30 -0.97 9.20
N ILE A 156 -10.95 -1.90 8.50
CA ILE A 156 -12.42 -1.96 8.42
C ILE A 156 -13.05 -3.34 8.68
N ALA A 157 -12.29 -4.29 9.24
CA ALA A 157 -12.83 -5.62 9.53
C ALA A 157 -14.03 -5.58 10.48
N LYS A 158 -14.92 -6.57 10.34
CA LYS A 158 -16.01 -6.82 11.31
C LYS A 158 -15.45 -7.28 12.66
N ASP A 159 -14.39 -8.06 12.61
CA ASP A 159 -13.66 -8.58 13.78
C ASP A 159 -12.29 -7.89 13.84
N MET A 160 -12.12 -7.04 14.85
CA MET A 160 -10.89 -6.27 15.08
C MET A 160 -9.97 -6.93 16.12
N SER A 161 -10.17 -8.21 16.44
CA SER A 161 -9.36 -8.94 17.44
C SER A 161 -7.86 -8.92 17.15
N TRP A 162 -7.45 -8.96 15.87
CA TRP A 162 -6.04 -8.81 15.47
C TRP A 162 -5.40 -7.55 16.08
N PHE A 163 -6.16 -6.47 16.24
CA PHE A 163 -5.71 -5.23 16.86
C PHE A 163 -5.98 -5.22 18.36
N GLU A 164 -7.24 -5.43 18.75
CA GLU A 164 -7.71 -5.27 20.14
C GLU A 164 -7.07 -6.27 21.11
N VAL A 165 -6.69 -7.45 20.61
CA VAL A 165 -6.03 -8.49 21.40
C VAL A 165 -4.53 -8.43 21.13
N ASP A 166 -4.08 -8.72 19.91
CA ASP A 166 -2.67 -8.97 19.66
C ASP A 166 -1.83 -7.68 19.62
N VAL A 167 -2.23 -6.67 18.85
CA VAL A 167 -1.49 -5.39 18.79
C VAL A 167 -1.50 -4.69 20.15
N VAL A 168 -2.66 -4.58 20.79
CA VAL A 168 -2.76 -3.95 22.12
C VAL A 168 -1.94 -4.71 23.16
N TYR A 169 -1.91 -6.05 23.11
CA TYR A 169 -1.04 -6.84 23.99
C TYR A 169 0.44 -6.51 23.78
N LEU A 170 0.90 -6.45 22.52
CA LEU A 170 2.30 -6.12 22.19
C LEU A 170 2.71 -4.72 22.65
N LEU A 171 1.79 -3.75 22.61
CA LEU A 171 2.03 -2.37 23.04
C LEU A 171 2.11 -2.21 24.57
N ASN A 172 1.57 -3.15 25.34
CA ASN A 172 1.53 -3.11 26.80
C ASN A 172 2.68 -3.91 27.48
N GLN A 173 3.65 -4.38 26.70
CA GLN A 173 4.85 -5.07 27.20
C GLN A 173 5.95 -4.09 27.62
#